data_AF-A0A3M1FF85-F1
#
_entry.id   AF-A0A3M1FF85-F1
#
_cell.length_a   1.000
_cell.length_b   1.000
_cell.length_c   1.000
_cell.angle_alpha   90.00
_cell.angle_beta   90.00
_cell.angle_gamma   90.00
#
_symmetry.space_group_name_H-M   'P 1'
#
loop_
_entity.id
_entity.type
_entity.pdbx_description
1 polymer ?
#
loop_
_entity_poly.entity_id
_entity_poly.type
_entity_poly.pdbx_seq_one_letter_code
_entity_poly.pdbx_strand_id
1 'polypeptide(L)'
;MLLVNDGLRASEERGFRYCERCRSWIASEGGEEAHVDENGRSRCPAGGTEEDIHREVLLYVQGIHDLVIVEIPVPPDDGERFGWSLAYALLGGFQVAFSAEESELGAHLFDVPGNASRKRILLYETDEGGVGLLQNLWKDDGWHRTARRALELLHVDPDTGRAH
;
A
#
# COMPACT_ATOMS: atom_id res chain seq x y z
N MET A 1 -11.85 -3.33 17.69
CA MET A 1 -12.79 -2.80 16.70
C MET A 1 -12.59 -1.29 16.66
N LEU A 2 -11.69 -0.83 15.79
CA LEU A 2 -11.44 0.59 15.57
C LEU A 2 -12.29 0.97 14.35
N LEU A 3 -13.40 1.69 14.57
CA LEU A 3 -14.17 2.28 13.47
C LEU A 3 -13.49 3.59 13.08
N VAL A 4 -12.80 3.59 11.95
CA VAL A 4 -12.29 4.79 11.28
C VAL A 4 -12.89 4.75 9.88
N ASN A 5 -13.55 5.83 9.46
CA ASN A 5 -14.38 5.96 8.25
C ASN A 5 -15.83 5.48 8.33
N ASP A 6 -16.63 6.02 9.26
CA ASP A 6 -18.00 6.35 8.86
C ASP A 6 -18.20 7.86 9.00
N GLY A 7 -18.29 8.52 7.85
CA GLY A 7 -18.31 9.97 7.72
C GLY A 7 -17.93 10.40 6.32
N LEU A 8 -18.91 10.90 5.56
CA LEU A 8 -18.65 11.54 4.27
C LEU A 8 -17.84 12.82 4.51
N ARG A 9 -16.68 12.93 3.86
CA ARG A 9 -16.00 14.22 3.72
C ARG A 9 -16.93 15.15 2.95
N ALA A 10 -17.49 16.14 3.64
CA ALA A 10 -18.48 17.06 3.06
C ALA A 10 -17.87 18.42 2.68
N SER A 11 -16.55 18.58 2.73
CA SER A 11 -15.84 19.77 2.21
C SER A 11 -14.55 19.41 1.46
N GLU A 12 -14.16 20.28 0.53
CA GLU A 12 -12.91 20.20 -0.24
C GLU A 12 -11.67 20.62 0.58
N GLU A 13 -11.84 21.03 1.84
CA GLU A 13 -10.76 21.52 2.70
C GLU A 13 -9.79 20.42 3.09
N ARG A 14 -8.51 20.76 3.27
CA ARG A 14 -7.45 19.79 3.57
C ARG A 14 -7.59 19.25 5.01
N GLY A 15 -7.68 17.93 5.15
CA GLY A 15 -7.79 17.25 6.45
C GLY A 15 -9.21 17.28 7.04
N PHE A 16 -9.33 16.93 8.32
CA PHE A 16 -10.60 16.88 9.05
C PHE A 16 -10.61 17.87 10.22
N ARG A 17 -11.81 18.24 10.69
CA ARG A 17 -12.00 18.98 11.93
C ARG A 17 -12.39 18.03 13.06
N TYR A 18 -11.79 18.21 14.24
CA TYR A 18 -12.04 17.39 15.43
C TYR A 18 -12.19 18.26 16.67
N CYS A 19 -13.28 18.09 17.41
CA CYS A 19 -13.46 18.76 18.70
C CYS A 19 -12.92 17.89 19.82
N GLU A 20 -11.90 18.35 20.56
CA GLU A 20 -11.31 17.57 21.65
C GLU A 20 -12.22 17.47 22.89
N ARG A 21 -13.15 18.40 23.04
CA ARG A 21 -14.12 18.42 24.15
C ARG A 21 -15.16 17.32 24.07
N CYS A 22 -15.85 17.22 22.94
CA CYS A 22 -16.85 16.16 22.71
C CYS A 22 -16.29 14.95 21.96
N ARG A 23 -15.00 14.99 21.58
CA ARG A 23 -14.28 13.92 20.86
C ARG A 23 -14.94 13.50 19.56
N SER A 24 -15.57 14.45 18.86
CA SER A 24 -16.33 14.20 17.65
C SER A 24 -15.74 14.91 16.43
N TRP A 25 -15.85 14.27 15.27
CA TRP A 25 -15.50 14.84 13.98
C TRP A 25 -16.55 15.85 13.51
N ILE A 26 -16.12 16.95 12.90
CA ILE A 26 -16.98 18.01 12.36
C ILE A 26 -16.87 18.01 10.84
N ALA A 27 -17.75 17.24 10.18
CA ALA A 27 -17.64 16.96 8.75
C ALA A 27 -18.26 18.02 7.83
N SER A 28 -19.32 18.73 8.28
CA SER A 28 -20.08 19.64 7.43
C SER A 28 -19.37 20.96 7.14
N GLU A 29 -19.63 21.54 5.98
CA GLU A 29 -19.30 22.94 5.65
C GLU A 29 -20.02 23.88 6.63
N GLY A 30 -19.30 24.87 7.18
CA GLY A 30 -19.78 25.70 8.30
C GLY A 30 -20.08 24.93 9.60
N GLY A 31 -19.67 23.66 9.68
CA GLY A 31 -19.93 22.80 10.84
C GLY A 31 -19.24 23.29 12.10
N GLU A 32 -18.12 23.97 11.96
CA GLU A 32 -17.37 24.58 13.06
C GLU A 32 -18.18 25.68 13.74
N GLU A 33 -18.67 26.66 12.96
CA GLU A 33 -19.50 27.76 13.48
C GLU A 33 -20.76 27.20 14.16
N ALA A 34 -21.43 26.24 13.52
CA ALA A 34 -22.59 25.59 14.09
C ALA A 34 -22.29 24.78 15.37
N HIS A 35 -21.06 24.30 15.54
CA HIS A 35 -20.63 23.53 16.70
C HIS A 35 -20.34 24.43 17.92
N VAL A 36 -19.85 25.64 17.69
CA VAL A 36 -19.50 26.59 18.77
C VAL A 36 -20.61 27.61 19.05
N ASP A 37 -21.60 27.73 18.16
CA ASP A 37 -22.77 28.59 18.38
C ASP A 37 -23.58 28.16 19.62
N GLU A 38 -23.66 29.05 20.60
CA GLU A 38 -24.41 28.85 21.85
C GLU A 38 -25.90 28.60 21.62
N ASN A 39 -26.45 29.14 20.52
CA ASN A 39 -27.84 28.98 20.11
C ASN A 39 -28.02 27.97 18.97
N GLY A 40 -26.92 27.34 18.54
CA GLY A 40 -26.88 26.42 17.42
C GLY A 40 -27.55 25.08 17.74
N ARG A 41 -28.33 24.56 16.79
CA ARG A 41 -28.94 23.23 16.92
C ARG A 41 -27.91 22.09 16.96
N SER A 42 -26.73 22.34 16.40
CA SER A 42 -25.62 21.37 16.32
C SER A 42 -24.49 21.71 17.29
N ARG A 43 -24.78 22.49 18.34
CA ARG A 43 -23.81 22.89 19.35
C ARG A 43 -23.10 21.69 19.97
N CYS A 44 -21.83 21.89 20.32
CA CYS A 44 -21.04 20.92 21.07
C CYS A 44 -21.78 20.48 22.35
N PRO A 45 -22.09 19.18 22.51
CA PRO A 45 -22.76 18.68 23.71
C PRO A 45 -21.89 18.80 24.96
N ALA A 46 -20.57 18.91 24.79
CA ALA A 46 -19.60 19.11 25.86
C ALA A 46 -19.27 20.59 26.12
N GLY A 47 -19.94 21.52 25.44
CA GLY A 47 -19.69 22.97 25.57
C GLY A 47 -18.33 23.42 25.05
N GLY A 48 -17.82 22.74 24.01
CA GLY A 48 -16.59 23.13 23.33
C GLY A 48 -16.71 24.48 22.64
N THR A 49 -15.58 25.16 22.59
CA THR A 49 -15.34 26.46 21.96
C THR A 49 -14.49 26.29 20.72
N GLU A 50 -14.20 27.38 20.02
CA GLU A 50 -13.35 27.35 18.82
C GLU A 50 -11.92 26.86 19.13
N GLU A 51 -11.42 27.13 20.34
CA GLU A 51 -10.09 26.67 20.79
C GLU A 51 -10.02 25.14 20.94
N ASP A 52 -11.16 24.50 21.20
CA ASP A 52 -11.24 23.04 21.33
C ASP A 52 -11.30 22.33 19.96
N ILE A 53 -11.29 23.08 18.85
CA ILE A 53 -11.41 22.54 17.49
C ILE A 53 -10.05 22.48 16.80
N HIS A 54 -9.58 21.26 16.59
CA HIS A 54 -8.42 20.94 15.78
C HIS A 54 -8.81 20.93 14.31
N ARG A 55 -8.05 21.65 13.48
CA ARG A 55 -8.23 21.75 12.03
C ARG A 55 -7.08 21.04 11.33
N GLU A 56 -7.29 20.68 10.06
CA GLU A 56 -6.32 19.93 9.26
C GLU A 56 -5.84 18.64 9.95
N VAL A 57 -6.69 18.00 10.75
CA VAL A 57 -6.35 16.74 11.40
C VAL A 57 -6.22 15.67 10.30
N LEU A 58 -4.99 15.18 10.13
CA LEU A 58 -4.68 14.12 9.19
C LEU A 58 -4.60 12.79 9.93
N LEU A 59 -5.43 11.85 9.51
CA LEU A 59 -5.28 10.46 9.90
C LEU A 59 -4.17 9.86 9.04
N TYR A 60 -3.15 9.33 9.69
CA TYR A 60 -2.16 8.50 9.03
C TYR A 60 -2.07 7.18 9.80
N VAL A 61 -1.71 6.13 9.08
CA VAL A 61 -1.30 4.87 9.69
C VAL A 61 0.20 4.73 9.48
N GLN A 62 0.88 4.23 10.50
CA GLN A 62 2.30 3.90 10.41
C GLN A 62 2.42 2.38 10.36
N GLY A 63 2.59 1.84 9.16
CA GLY A 63 2.91 0.43 8.92
C GLY A 63 4.41 0.23 8.73
N ILE A 64 4.92 -0.94 9.12
CA ILE A 64 6.21 -1.46 8.68
C ILE A 64 5.91 -2.59 7.71
N HIS A 65 6.45 -2.50 6.50
CA HIS A 65 6.30 -3.50 5.45
C HIS A 65 7.67 -3.93 4.97
N ASP A 66 7.86 -5.23 4.81
CA ASP A 66 9.07 -5.76 4.18
C ASP A 66 9.02 -5.48 2.67
N LEU A 67 10.18 -5.20 2.09
CA LEU A 67 10.32 -4.92 0.66
C LEU A 67 11.61 -5.52 0.09
N VAL A 68 11.57 -5.83 -1.20
CA VAL A 68 12.71 -6.29 -1.98
C VAL A 68 12.80 -5.50 -3.27
N ILE A 69 14.01 -5.04 -3.61
CA ILE A 69 14.28 -4.37 -4.87
C ILE A 69 15.17 -5.27 -5.72
N VAL A 70 14.75 -5.53 -6.95
CA VAL A 70 15.47 -6.34 -7.94
C VAL A 70 15.77 -5.46 -9.14
N GLU A 71 17.04 -5.20 -9.41
CA GLU A 71 17.45 -4.46 -10.61
C GLU A 71 17.79 -5.44 -11.75
N ILE A 72 17.01 -5.37 -12.82
CA ILE A 72 17.05 -6.32 -13.94
C ILE A 72 17.58 -5.65 -15.20
N PRO A 73 18.34 -6.37 -16.06
CA PRO A 73 18.52 -5.95 -17.43
C PRO A 73 17.21 -6.13 -18.20
N VAL A 74 16.97 -5.27 -19.18
CA VAL A 74 15.76 -5.33 -20.02
C VAL A 74 16.09 -5.25 -21.51
N PRO A 75 15.28 -5.86 -22.38
CA PRO A 75 15.45 -5.73 -23.82
C PRO A 75 15.29 -4.27 -24.27
N PRO A 76 16.00 -3.84 -25.34
CA PRO A 76 15.75 -2.57 -25.99
C PRO A 76 14.28 -2.46 -26.40
N ASP A 77 13.70 -1.27 -26.24
CA ASP A 77 12.35 -0.90 -26.71
C ASP A 77 11.15 -1.64 -26.07
N ASP A 78 11.35 -2.69 -25.27
CA ASP A 78 10.26 -3.44 -24.60
C ASP A 78 10.46 -3.59 -23.08
N GLY A 79 11.28 -2.72 -22.48
CA GLY A 79 11.72 -2.90 -21.10
C GLY A 79 10.62 -2.76 -20.04
N GLU A 80 9.59 -1.97 -20.32
CA GLU A 80 8.44 -1.84 -19.41
C GLU A 80 7.57 -3.10 -19.38
N ARG A 81 7.21 -3.62 -20.56
CA ARG A 81 6.44 -4.86 -20.69
C ARG A 81 7.22 -6.05 -20.13
N PHE A 82 8.52 -6.14 -20.42
CA PHE A 82 9.39 -7.17 -19.87
C PHE A 82 9.44 -7.10 -18.34
N GLY A 83 9.65 -5.89 -17.79
CA GLY A 83 9.73 -5.67 -16.35
C GLY A 83 8.45 -6.06 -15.62
N TRP A 84 7.28 -5.65 -16.12
CA TRP A 84 5.99 -6.05 -15.54
C TRP A 84 5.72 -7.55 -15.69
N SER A 85 6.04 -8.14 -16.85
CA SER A 85 5.87 -9.59 -17.06
C SER A 85 6.70 -10.40 -16.06
N LEU A 86 7.96 -9.99 -15.83
CA LEU A 86 8.81 -10.62 -14.81
C LEU A 86 8.30 -10.37 -13.39
N ALA A 87 7.84 -9.16 -13.07
CA ALA A 87 7.29 -8.85 -11.76
C ALA A 87 6.08 -9.74 -11.41
N TYR A 88 5.13 -9.88 -12.34
CA TYR A 88 3.96 -10.74 -12.15
C TYR A 88 4.32 -12.22 -12.09
N ALA A 89 5.28 -12.68 -12.90
CA ALA A 89 5.77 -14.05 -12.81
C ALA A 89 6.42 -14.34 -11.45
N LEU A 90 7.20 -13.41 -10.90
CA LEU A 90 7.80 -13.52 -9.57
C LEU A 90 6.75 -13.49 -8.46
N LEU A 91 5.74 -12.62 -8.54
CA LEU A 91 4.63 -12.58 -7.59
C LEU A 91 3.87 -13.91 -7.58
N GLY A 92 3.45 -14.40 -8.74
CA GLY A 92 2.76 -15.69 -8.84
C GLY A 92 3.64 -16.85 -8.39
N GLY A 93 4.91 -16.85 -8.75
CA GLY A 93 5.88 -17.85 -8.29
C GLY A 93 6.03 -17.85 -6.77
N PHE A 94 6.06 -16.68 -6.14
CA PHE A 94 6.12 -16.55 -4.69
C PHE A 94 4.83 -17.06 -4.03
N GLN A 95 3.66 -16.65 -4.52
CA GLN A 95 2.35 -17.08 -4.02
C GLN A 95 2.25 -18.60 -4.00
N VAL A 96 2.65 -19.26 -5.08
CA VAL A 96 2.67 -20.73 -5.15
C VAL A 96 3.73 -21.33 -4.22
N ALA A 97 4.92 -20.75 -4.15
CA ALA A 97 6.03 -21.29 -3.36
C ALA A 97 5.78 -21.22 -1.85
N PHE A 98 5.04 -20.21 -1.38
CA PHE A 98 4.83 -19.92 0.04
C PHE A 98 3.36 -19.91 0.47
N SER A 99 2.44 -20.28 -0.43
CA SER A 99 0.99 -20.27 -0.18
C SER A 99 0.47 -18.92 0.30
N ALA A 100 1.03 -17.83 -0.23
CA ALA A 100 0.58 -16.48 0.04
C ALA A 100 -0.62 -16.11 -0.83
N GLU A 101 -1.49 -15.25 -0.31
CA GLU A 101 -2.64 -14.70 -1.03
C GLU A 101 -2.20 -13.58 -1.99
N GLU A 102 -2.97 -13.36 -3.05
CA GLU A 102 -2.67 -12.31 -4.03
C GLU A 102 -2.68 -10.92 -3.40
N SER A 103 -3.57 -10.70 -2.44
CA SER A 103 -3.70 -9.43 -1.75
C SER A 103 -2.56 -9.13 -0.79
N GLU A 104 -1.71 -10.09 -0.42
CA GLU A 104 -0.62 -9.93 0.57
C GLU A 104 0.67 -9.32 -0.02
N LEU A 105 0.79 -9.31 -1.36
CA LEU A 105 2.01 -8.87 -2.05
C LEU A 105 1.69 -7.96 -3.23
N GLY A 106 2.46 -6.88 -3.34
CA GLY A 106 2.41 -5.95 -4.46
C GLY A 106 3.73 -5.86 -5.21
N ALA A 107 3.66 -5.34 -6.43
CA ALA A 107 4.84 -4.98 -7.21
C ALA A 107 4.73 -3.59 -7.82
N HIS A 108 5.86 -2.92 -7.95
CA HIS A 108 5.98 -1.68 -8.71
C HIS A 108 7.24 -1.71 -9.57
N LEU A 109 7.17 -1.12 -10.76
CA LEU A 109 8.29 -1.03 -11.69
C LEU A 109 8.80 0.42 -11.75
N PHE A 110 10.10 0.60 -11.64
CA PHE A 110 10.77 1.90 -11.71
C PHE A 110 11.83 1.92 -12.80
N ASP A 111 12.02 3.10 -13.40
CA ASP A 111 13.20 3.40 -14.21
C ASP A 111 14.45 3.50 -13.35
N VAL A 112 15.58 3.05 -13.91
CA VAL A 112 16.90 3.31 -13.31
C VAL A 112 17.42 4.65 -13.84
N PRO A 113 17.63 5.66 -12.99
CA PRO A 113 18.13 6.95 -13.44
C PRO A 113 19.46 6.81 -14.21
N GLY A 114 19.49 7.33 -15.43
CA GLY A 114 20.67 7.28 -16.29
C GLY A 114 20.93 5.91 -16.96
N ASN A 115 20.03 4.94 -16.84
CA ASN A 115 20.21 3.62 -17.47
C ASN A 115 18.90 3.06 -18.04
N ALA A 116 18.63 3.33 -19.32
CA ALA A 116 17.45 2.82 -20.02
C ALA A 116 17.46 1.30 -20.30
N SER A 117 18.63 0.64 -20.16
CA SER A 117 18.77 -0.80 -20.35
C SER A 117 18.45 -1.62 -19.09
N ARG A 118 18.03 -0.96 -18.01
CA ARG A 118 17.67 -1.61 -16.75
C ARG A 118 16.37 -1.04 -16.18
N LYS A 119 15.68 -1.87 -15.43
CA LYS A 119 14.51 -1.50 -14.61
C LYS A 119 14.71 -2.00 -13.19
N ARG A 120 14.01 -1.39 -12.23
CA ARG A 120 13.92 -1.89 -10.84
C ARG A 120 12.51 -2.38 -10.59
N ILE A 121 12.40 -3.62 -10.14
CA ILE A 121 11.16 -4.17 -9.60
C ILE A 121 11.22 -4.01 -8.08
N LEU A 122 10.25 -3.33 -7.50
CA LEU A 122 9.97 -3.34 -6.08
C LEU A 122 8.88 -4.38 -5.83
N LEU A 123 9.16 -5.36 -4.97
CA LEU A 123 8.17 -6.24 -4.38
C LEU A 123 7.96 -5.82 -2.92
N TYR A 124 6.73 -5.76 -2.46
CA TYR A 124 6.41 -5.29 -1.10
C TYR A 124 5.22 -6.04 -0.51
N GLU A 125 5.21 -6.18 0.81
CA GLU A 125 4.04 -6.69 1.56
C GLU A 125 3.00 -5.58 1.68
N THR A 126 1.74 -5.92 1.45
CA THR A 126 0.61 -4.98 1.48
C THR A 126 -0.04 -4.89 2.87
N ASP A 127 0.01 -5.97 3.66
CA ASP A 127 -0.59 -6.03 4.97
C ASP A 127 0.27 -5.33 6.04
N GLU A 128 -0.39 -4.51 6.85
CA GLU A 128 0.25 -3.77 7.94
C GLU A 128 0.71 -4.73 9.04
N GLY A 129 2.01 -4.65 9.36
CA GLY A 129 2.61 -5.45 10.43
C GLY A 129 3.55 -6.54 9.93
N GLY A 130 3.76 -6.65 8.61
CA GLY A 130 4.80 -7.46 7.98
C GLY A 130 4.86 -8.87 8.52
N VAL A 131 4.08 -9.79 7.94
CA VAL A 131 4.11 -11.22 8.34
C VAL A 131 5.50 -11.84 8.06
N GLY A 132 6.36 -11.11 7.35
CA GLY A 132 7.73 -11.52 7.03
C GLY A 132 7.73 -12.55 5.91
N LEU A 133 6.72 -12.50 5.04
CA LEU A 133 6.61 -13.32 3.84
C LEU A 133 7.83 -13.13 2.96
N LEU A 134 8.19 -11.88 2.64
CA LEU A 134 9.35 -11.57 1.81
C LEU A 134 10.67 -11.97 2.47
N GLN A 135 10.72 -12.11 3.81
CA GLN A 135 11.91 -12.67 4.47
C GLN A 135 12.17 -14.12 4.07
N ASN A 136 11.13 -14.87 3.68
CA ASN A 136 11.27 -16.24 3.21
C ASN A 136 12.05 -16.33 1.89
N LEU A 137 12.16 -15.25 1.10
CA LEU A 137 13.02 -15.25 -0.10
C LEU A 137 14.48 -15.56 0.22
N TRP A 138 14.95 -15.17 1.40
CA TRP A 138 16.34 -15.31 1.84
C TRP A 138 16.59 -16.55 2.71
N LYS A 139 15.55 -17.31 3.03
CA LYS A 139 15.60 -18.53 3.85
C LYS A 139 15.39 -19.74 2.96
N ASP A 140 16.04 -20.86 3.29
CA ASP A 140 15.75 -22.19 2.71
C ASP A 140 15.55 -22.19 1.18
N ASP A 141 16.49 -21.57 0.45
CA ASP A 141 16.47 -21.42 -1.00
C ASP A 141 15.20 -20.77 -1.57
N GLY A 142 14.56 -19.90 -0.80
CA GLY A 142 13.29 -19.28 -1.15
C GLY A 142 13.28 -18.56 -2.48
N TRP A 143 14.35 -17.83 -2.80
CA TRP A 143 14.52 -17.21 -4.11
C TRP A 143 14.50 -18.23 -5.26
N HIS A 144 15.22 -19.35 -5.12
CA HIS A 144 15.22 -20.41 -6.12
C HIS A 144 13.85 -21.07 -6.25
N ARG A 145 13.17 -21.34 -5.12
CA ARG A 145 11.81 -21.89 -5.12
C ARG A 145 10.84 -20.99 -5.86
N THR A 146 10.85 -19.68 -5.56
CA THR A 146 10.04 -18.68 -6.26
C THR A 146 10.33 -18.67 -7.75
N ALA A 147 11.60 -18.62 -8.16
CA ALA A 147 11.98 -18.60 -9.56
C ALA A 147 11.54 -19.87 -10.31
N ARG A 148 11.68 -21.05 -9.69
CA ARG A 148 11.20 -22.31 -10.27
C ARG A 148 9.69 -22.31 -10.47
N ARG A 149 8.92 -21.89 -9.45
CA ARG A 149 7.46 -21.77 -9.57
C ARG A 149 7.03 -20.75 -10.62
N ALA A 150 7.75 -19.63 -10.73
CA ALA A 150 7.52 -18.64 -11.78
C ALA A 150 7.72 -19.25 -13.18
N LEU A 151 8.79 -20.01 -13.39
CA LEU A 151 9.03 -20.72 -14.65
C LEU A 151 7.94 -21.75 -14.95
N GLU A 152 7.54 -22.55 -13.95
CA GLU A 152 6.45 -23.52 -14.09
C GLU A 152 5.12 -22.85 -14.50
N LEU A 153 4.78 -21.71 -13.88
CA LEU A 153 3.59 -20.90 -14.24
C LEU A 153 3.65 -20.38 -15.68
N LEU A 154 4.85 -20.10 -16.18
CA LEU A 154 5.09 -19.68 -17.56
C LEU A 154 5.21 -20.87 -18.53
N HIS A 155 4.98 -22.11 -18.07
CA HIS A 155 5.17 -23.33 -18.85
C HIS A 155 6.60 -23.50 -19.39
N VAL A 156 7.58 -23.04 -18.62
CA VAL A 156 9.01 -23.21 -18.88
C VAL A 156 9.57 -24.25 -17.92
N ASP A 157 10.30 -25.22 -18.46
CA ASP A 157 11.03 -26.21 -17.66
C ASP A 157 12.08 -25.48 -16.78
N PRO A 158 11.97 -25.56 -15.43
CA PRO A 158 12.85 -24.83 -14.52
C PRO A 158 14.29 -25.36 -14.48
N ASP A 159 14.55 -26.57 -14.97
CA ASP A 159 15.88 -27.18 -15.04
C ASP A 159 16.57 -26.92 -16.38
N THR A 160 15.80 -26.79 -17.47
CA THR A 160 16.35 -26.63 -18.83
C THR A 160 16.13 -25.26 -19.46
N GLY A 161 15.22 -24.44 -18.92
CA GLY A 161 14.85 -23.13 -19.46
C GLY A 161 14.10 -23.19 -20.79
N ARG A 162 13.60 -24.37 -21.19
CA ARG A 162 12.86 -24.56 -22.45
C ARG A 162 11.37 -24.42 -22.20
N ALA A 163 10.71 -23.63 -23.05
CA ALA A 163 9.25 -23.61 -23.09
C ALA A 163 8.73 -24.95 -23.62
N HIS A 164 7.63 -25.42 -23.03
CA HIS A 164 6.87 -26.58 -23.54
C HIS A 164 6.05 -26.23 -24.78
#